data_AF-A0A838CZ73-F1
#
_entry.id   AF-A0A838CZ73-F1
#
_cell.length_a   1.000
_cell.length_b   1.000
_cell.length_c   1.000
_cell.angle_alpha   90.00
_cell.angle_beta   90.00
_cell.angle_gamma   90.00
#
_symmetry.space_group_name_H-M   'P 1'
#
loop_
_entity.id
_entity.type
_entity.pdbx_description
1 polymer ?
#
loop_
_entity_poly.entity_id
_entity_poly.type
_entity_poly.pdbx_seq_one_letter_code
_entity_poly.pdbx_strand_id
1 'polypeptide(L)'
;MTDTRAALVAWNAAPGPILRAWMPLAFAVAAGLLTGTWLVALATMPDPTPLGFPGLGRTPADATAVGSILAGNSLVLALHAFACVAGYLAGRSLPEEAERYTGLMRTIHDRAGPLAMAVVTVAILFSLVTQAYELGGAASTLAAQLGVTPGVLILGLLPHALPELMALFLPLAAWVVAARQERWHELLAATAVTVALAIPVLVLAALIEVHVTPNALLWLAG
;
A
#
# COMPACT_ATOMS: atom_id res chain seq x y z
N MET A 1 -24.99 -7.75 -2.48
CA MET A 1 -24.63 -7.12 -3.77
C MET A 1 -25.42 -5.86 -4.06
N THR A 2 -26.69 -5.75 -3.66
CA THR A 2 -27.51 -4.54 -3.82
C THR A 2 -26.86 -3.31 -3.17
N ASP A 3 -26.37 -3.44 -1.93
CA ASP A 3 -25.73 -2.35 -1.18
C ASP A 3 -24.43 -1.86 -1.86
N THR A 4 -23.61 -2.79 -2.35
CA THR A 4 -22.39 -2.48 -3.11
C THR A 4 -22.70 -1.69 -4.37
N ARG A 5 -23.73 -2.10 -5.13
CA ARG A 5 -24.14 -1.39 -6.35
C ARG A 5 -24.70 -0.01 -6.04
N ALA A 6 -25.50 0.12 -4.97
CA ALA A 6 -26.04 1.40 -4.53
C ALA A 6 -24.94 2.38 -4.13
N ALA A 7 -23.94 1.92 -3.37
CA ALA A 7 -22.77 2.72 -3.00
C ALA A 7 -22.02 3.20 -4.26
N LEU A 8 -21.73 2.31 -5.20
CA LEU A 8 -21.05 2.68 -6.46
C LEU A 8 -21.82 3.72 -7.27
N VAL A 9 -23.15 3.61 -7.36
CA VAL A 9 -23.99 4.59 -8.07
C VAL A 9 -23.93 5.95 -7.39
N ALA A 10 -24.06 5.99 -6.05
CA ALA A 10 -23.98 7.22 -5.29
C ALA A 10 -22.61 7.90 -5.43
N TRP A 11 -21.54 7.09 -5.43
CA TRP A 11 -20.18 7.58 -5.55
C TRP A 11 -19.84 8.06 -6.96
N ASN A 12 -20.37 7.41 -7.99
CA ASN A 12 -20.22 7.87 -9.36
C ASN A 12 -20.85 9.25 -9.59
N ALA A 13 -21.93 9.56 -8.86
CA ALA A 13 -22.56 10.89 -8.91
C ALA A 13 -21.73 11.97 -8.19
N ALA A 14 -20.95 11.61 -7.17
CA ALA A 14 -20.12 12.55 -6.41
C ALA A 14 -18.82 11.88 -5.90
N PRO A 15 -17.82 11.64 -6.77
CA PRO A 15 -16.62 10.89 -6.39
C PRO A 15 -15.67 11.71 -5.49
N GLY A 16 -15.65 13.04 -5.66
CA GLY A 16 -14.69 13.93 -5.00
C GLY A 16 -14.72 13.89 -3.47
N PRO A 17 -15.88 13.97 -2.79
CA PRO A 17 -15.96 13.90 -1.33
C PRO A 17 -15.38 12.60 -0.73
N ILE A 18 -15.57 11.47 -1.41
CA ILE A 18 -15.15 10.15 -0.92
C ILE A 18 -13.63 10.01 -1.02
N LEU A 19 -13.06 10.34 -2.17
CA LEU A 19 -11.61 10.31 -2.36
C LEU A 19 -10.92 11.27 -1.39
N ARG A 20 -11.49 12.46 -1.13
CA ARG A 20 -10.97 13.40 -0.15
C ARG A 20 -10.95 12.86 1.28
N ALA A 21 -11.82 11.92 1.63
CA ALA A 21 -11.80 11.28 2.95
C ALA A 21 -10.66 10.25 3.08
N TRP A 22 -10.25 9.60 1.99
CA TRP A 22 -9.23 8.54 1.99
C TRP A 22 -7.82 9.09 1.77
N MET A 23 -7.68 10.06 0.88
CA MET A 23 -6.39 10.59 0.43
C MET A 23 -5.47 11.08 1.57
N PRO A 24 -5.95 11.83 2.59
CA PRO A 24 -5.07 12.28 3.68
C PRO A 24 -4.48 11.12 4.48
N LEU A 25 -5.25 10.07 4.70
CA LEU A 25 -4.78 8.89 5.44
C LEU A 25 -3.83 8.05 4.59
N ALA A 26 -4.12 7.84 3.30
CA ALA A 26 -3.21 7.17 2.39
C ALA A 26 -1.87 7.90 2.28
N PHE A 27 -1.91 9.23 2.18
CA PHE A 27 -0.73 10.09 2.22
C PHE A 27 0.04 9.95 3.54
N ALA A 28 -0.65 10.00 4.68
CA ALA A 28 0.00 9.87 5.99
C ALA A 28 0.71 8.53 6.16
N VAL A 29 0.11 7.43 5.71
CA VAL A 29 0.76 6.10 5.75
C VAL A 29 1.94 6.04 4.78
N ALA A 30 1.80 6.54 3.55
CA ALA A 30 2.89 6.61 2.58
C ALA A 30 4.07 7.44 3.10
N ALA A 31 3.81 8.62 3.66
CA ALA A 31 4.82 9.48 4.27
C ALA A 31 5.48 8.81 5.48
N GLY A 32 4.69 8.12 6.31
CA GLY A 32 5.19 7.34 7.44
C GLY A 32 6.14 6.22 7.00
N LEU A 33 5.77 5.47 5.96
CA LEU A 33 6.62 4.42 5.39
C LEU A 33 7.91 5.00 4.80
N LEU A 34 7.83 6.05 3.97
CA LEU A 34 9.01 6.72 3.40
C LEU A 34 9.94 7.26 4.50
N THR A 35 9.38 7.83 5.56
CA THR A 35 10.14 8.29 6.72
C THR A 35 10.81 7.11 7.43
N GLY A 36 10.09 6.00 7.63
CA GLY A 36 10.64 4.77 8.20
C GLY A 36 11.79 4.21 7.37
N THR A 37 11.60 4.09 6.06
CA THR A 37 12.64 3.69 5.09
C THR A 37 13.86 4.60 5.17
N TRP A 38 13.66 5.91 5.24
CA TRP A 38 14.75 6.88 5.36
C TRP A 38 15.52 6.71 6.69
N LEU A 39 14.81 6.57 7.81
CA LEU A 39 15.43 6.36 9.13
C LEU A 39 16.22 5.04 9.18
N VAL A 40 15.67 3.95 8.63
CA VAL A 40 16.39 2.68 8.52
C VAL A 40 17.62 2.85 7.63
N ALA A 41 17.51 3.55 6.51
CA ALA A 41 18.64 3.78 5.60
C ALA A 41 19.78 4.55 6.28
N LEU A 42 19.46 5.51 7.15
CA LEU A 42 20.46 6.22 7.97
C LEU A 42 21.11 5.33 9.04
N ALA A 43 20.38 4.34 9.56
CA ALA A 43 20.84 3.47 10.64
C ALA A 43 21.53 2.19 10.16
N THR A 44 21.40 1.84 8.87
CA THR A 44 21.88 0.57 8.31
C THR A 44 23.17 0.76 7.55
N MET A 45 24.16 -0.09 7.80
CA MET A 45 25.39 -0.12 7.00
C MET A 45 25.09 -0.66 5.58
N PRO A 46 25.57 0.02 4.52
CA PRO A 46 25.47 -0.46 3.15
C PRO A 46 26.03 -1.88 2.98
N ASP A 47 25.34 -2.73 2.21
CA ASP A 47 25.89 -4.02 1.80
C ASP A 47 26.99 -3.79 0.74
N PRO A 48 28.15 -4.46 0.83
CA PRO A 48 29.21 -4.36 -0.17
C PRO A 48 28.81 -4.95 -1.54
N THR A 49 27.75 -5.75 -1.61
CA THR A 49 27.22 -6.33 -2.84
C THR A 49 26.42 -5.28 -3.62
N PRO A 50 26.78 -4.99 -4.89
CA PRO A 50 26.03 -4.04 -5.70
C PRO A 50 24.57 -4.47 -5.86
N LEU A 51 23.67 -3.50 -5.67
CA LEU A 51 22.24 -3.69 -5.78
C LEU A 51 21.82 -3.29 -7.18
N GLY A 52 21.14 -4.19 -7.89
CA GLY A 52 20.61 -3.90 -9.21
C GLY A 52 19.44 -2.93 -9.12
N PHE A 53 19.53 -1.78 -9.78
CA PHE A 53 18.41 -0.86 -9.98
C PHE A 53 18.19 -0.67 -11.48
N PRO A 54 16.96 -0.81 -12.00
CA PRO A 54 16.69 -0.69 -13.43
C PRO A 54 17.25 0.60 -14.03
N GLY A 55 18.02 0.53 -15.11
CA GLY A 55 18.60 1.70 -15.75
C GLY A 55 19.85 2.27 -15.07
N LEU A 56 20.33 1.66 -13.97
CA LEU A 56 21.62 1.96 -13.36
C LEU A 56 22.63 0.83 -13.61
N GLY A 57 23.87 1.19 -13.94
CA GLY A 57 24.97 0.26 -14.13
C GLY A 57 24.71 -0.75 -15.27
N ARG A 58 24.66 -2.05 -14.93
CA ARG A 58 24.46 -3.15 -15.90
C ARG A 58 23.03 -3.66 -15.97
N THR A 59 22.11 -3.10 -15.17
CA THR A 59 20.71 -3.56 -15.13
C THR A 59 19.91 -2.85 -16.21
N PRO A 60 19.37 -3.57 -17.22
CA PRO A 60 18.65 -2.95 -18.32
C PRO A 60 17.33 -2.34 -17.85
N ALA A 61 16.99 -1.18 -18.41
CA ALA A 61 15.68 -0.53 -18.26
C ALA A 61 14.71 -1.04 -19.33
N ASP A 62 14.20 -2.27 -19.16
CA ASP A 62 13.36 -2.95 -20.14
C ASP A 62 11.97 -3.31 -19.59
N ALA A 63 11.16 -3.96 -20.43
CA ALA A 63 9.82 -4.39 -20.06
C ALA A 63 9.81 -5.45 -18.92
N THR A 64 10.90 -6.19 -18.73
CA THR A 64 11.00 -7.19 -17.66
C THR A 64 11.18 -6.53 -16.29
N ALA A 65 11.93 -5.42 -16.24
CA ALA A 65 12.04 -4.58 -15.04
C ALA A 65 10.67 -4.00 -14.65
N VAL A 66 9.94 -3.42 -15.62
CA VAL A 66 8.57 -2.91 -15.39
C VAL A 66 7.65 -4.02 -14.89
N GLY A 67 7.69 -5.20 -15.53
CA GLY A 67 6.88 -6.35 -15.12
C GLY A 67 7.17 -6.83 -13.70
N SER A 68 8.44 -6.79 -13.27
CA SER A 68 8.84 -7.21 -11.92
C SER A 68 8.34 -6.24 -10.85
N ILE A 69 8.45 -4.93 -11.09
CA ILE A 69 7.91 -3.88 -10.20
C ILE A 69 6.40 -4.03 -10.08
N LEU A 70 5.71 -4.18 -11.22
CA LEU A 70 4.26 -4.37 -11.24
C LEU A 70 3.81 -5.64 -10.52
N ALA A 71 4.58 -6.73 -10.59
CA ALA A 71 4.27 -7.96 -9.86
C ALA A 71 4.34 -7.76 -8.33
N GLY A 72 5.39 -7.09 -7.84
CA GLY A 72 5.54 -6.75 -6.43
C GLY A 72 4.40 -5.84 -5.94
N ASN A 73 4.14 -4.76 -6.67
CA ASN A 73 3.07 -3.82 -6.35
C ASN A 73 1.67 -4.47 -6.40
N SER A 74 1.43 -5.36 -7.37
CA SER A 74 0.16 -6.09 -7.48
C SER A 74 -0.06 -7.04 -6.32
N LEU A 75 1.00 -7.69 -5.82
CA LEU A 75 0.93 -8.54 -4.64
C LEU A 75 0.53 -7.72 -3.40
N VAL A 76 1.19 -6.58 -3.18
CA VAL A 76 0.87 -5.67 -2.08
C VAL A 76 -0.57 -5.15 -2.19
N LEU A 77 -1.00 -4.72 -3.38
CA LEU A 77 -2.36 -4.26 -3.63
C LEU A 77 -3.40 -5.37 -3.36
N ALA A 78 -3.09 -6.60 -3.79
CA ALA A 78 -3.96 -7.75 -3.55
C ALA A 78 -4.10 -8.05 -2.04
N LEU A 79 -3.00 -8.01 -1.27
CA LEU A 79 -3.05 -8.20 0.18
C LEU A 79 -3.93 -7.14 0.87
N HIS A 80 -3.82 -5.87 0.46
CA HIS A 80 -4.68 -4.81 0.98
C HIS A 80 -6.16 -5.00 0.58
N ALA A 81 -6.42 -5.44 -0.64
CA ALA A 81 -7.77 -5.79 -1.07
C ALA A 81 -8.34 -6.95 -0.24
N PHE A 82 -7.54 -7.99 0.04
CA PHE A 82 -7.93 -9.09 0.91
C PHE A 82 -8.18 -8.63 2.35
N ALA A 83 -7.39 -7.70 2.88
CA ALA A 83 -7.64 -7.12 4.20
C ALA A 83 -9.00 -6.39 4.25
N CYS A 84 -9.38 -5.69 3.18
CA CYS A 84 -10.70 -5.06 3.08
C CYS A 84 -11.84 -6.08 3.03
N VAL A 85 -11.66 -7.18 2.28
CA VAL A 85 -12.61 -8.29 2.24
C VAL A 85 -12.73 -8.97 3.60
N ALA A 86 -11.61 -9.21 4.28
CA ALA A 86 -11.60 -9.75 5.65
C ALA A 86 -12.34 -8.82 6.62
N GLY A 87 -12.15 -7.51 6.48
CA GLY A 87 -12.90 -6.50 7.23
C GLY A 87 -14.41 -6.55 6.98
N TYR A 88 -14.82 -6.71 5.73
CA TYR A 88 -16.24 -6.90 5.38
C TYR A 88 -16.81 -8.17 6.04
N LEU A 89 -16.10 -9.30 5.95
CA LEU A 89 -16.53 -10.56 6.54
C LEU A 89 -16.63 -10.46 8.06
N ALA A 90 -15.63 -9.85 8.70
CA ALA A 90 -15.56 -9.72 10.15
C ALA A 90 -16.60 -8.72 10.71
N GLY A 91 -16.82 -7.61 10.01
CA GLY A 91 -17.71 -6.53 10.47
C GLY A 91 -19.19 -6.74 10.15
N ARG A 92 -19.53 -7.63 9.20
CA ARG A 92 -20.91 -7.77 8.71
C ARG A 92 -21.36 -9.22 8.59
N SER A 93 -20.61 -10.06 7.88
CA SER A 93 -21.02 -11.47 7.67
C SER A 93 -21.02 -12.30 8.95
N LEU A 94 -19.99 -12.16 9.81
CA LEU A 94 -19.91 -12.92 11.06
C LEU A 94 -21.02 -12.53 12.06
N PRO A 95 -21.31 -11.23 12.29
CA PRO A 95 -22.46 -10.83 13.11
C PRO A 95 -23.81 -11.33 12.57
N GLU A 96 -24.06 -11.25 11.26
CA GLU A 96 -25.30 -11.74 10.65
C GLU A 96 -25.49 -13.26 10.86
N GLU A 97 -24.41 -14.04 10.78
CA GLU A 97 -24.49 -15.49 11.04
C GLU A 97 -24.62 -15.80 12.55
N ALA A 98 -24.03 -14.97 13.42
CA ALA A 98 -24.13 -15.12 14.88
C ALA A 98 -25.58 -15.09 15.38
N GLU A 99 -26.46 -14.33 14.72
CA GLU A 99 -27.90 -14.25 15.03
C GLU A 99 -28.62 -15.59 14.90
N ARG A 100 -28.08 -16.54 14.12
CA ARG A 100 -28.65 -17.88 13.95
C ARG A 100 -28.25 -18.84 15.08
N TYR A 101 -27.26 -18.48 15.89
CA TYR A 101 -26.75 -19.32 16.97
C TYR A 101 -27.23 -18.84 18.35
N THR A 102 -27.25 -19.75 19.32
CA THR A 102 -27.61 -19.47 20.73
C THR A 102 -26.55 -20.00 21.69
N GLY A 103 -26.46 -19.42 22.89
CA GLY A 103 -25.57 -19.89 23.95
C GLY A 103 -24.09 -19.67 23.63
N LEU A 104 -23.23 -20.66 23.93
CA LEU A 104 -21.78 -20.57 23.77
C LEU A 104 -21.35 -20.28 22.32
N MET A 105 -22.05 -20.86 21.34
CA MET A 105 -21.72 -20.68 19.92
C MET A 105 -21.96 -19.24 19.44
N ARG A 106 -22.97 -18.56 19.98
CA ARG A 106 -23.20 -17.14 19.74
C ARG A 106 -22.05 -16.30 20.30
N THR A 107 -21.66 -16.56 21.54
CA THR A 107 -20.55 -15.85 22.19
C THR A 107 -19.22 -16.01 21.44
N ILE A 108 -18.96 -17.19 20.84
CA ILE A 108 -17.76 -17.39 20.00
C ILE A 108 -17.83 -16.53 18.74
N HIS A 109 -18.96 -16.54 18.03
CA HIS A 109 -19.13 -15.75 16.80
C HIS A 109 -19.06 -14.25 17.06
N ASP A 110 -19.66 -13.77 18.16
CA ASP A 110 -19.62 -12.36 18.56
C ASP A 110 -18.18 -11.86 18.82
N ARG A 111 -17.29 -12.74 19.30
CA ARG A 111 -15.87 -12.41 19.56
C ARG A 111 -14.95 -12.63 18.35
N ALA A 112 -15.35 -13.48 17.41
CA ALA A 112 -14.53 -13.81 16.25
C ALA A 112 -14.24 -12.59 15.37
N GLY A 113 -15.22 -11.70 15.18
CA GLY A 113 -15.06 -10.47 14.39
C GLY A 113 -13.95 -9.54 14.92
N PRO A 114 -14.03 -9.06 16.16
CA PRO A 114 -12.99 -8.20 16.74
C PRO A 114 -11.60 -8.83 16.78
N LEU A 115 -11.51 -10.13 17.06
CA LEU A 115 -10.23 -10.85 17.05
C LEU A 115 -9.63 -10.94 15.65
N ALA A 116 -10.43 -11.25 14.63
CA ALA A 116 -9.98 -11.27 13.25
C ALA A 116 -9.45 -9.89 12.81
N MET A 117 -10.15 -8.82 13.20
CA MET A 117 -9.73 -7.44 12.91
C MET A 117 -8.40 -7.08 13.59
N ALA A 118 -8.20 -7.51 14.84
CA ALA A 118 -6.94 -7.33 15.55
C ALA A 118 -5.78 -8.05 14.84
N VAL A 119 -5.98 -9.30 14.43
CA VAL A 119 -4.97 -10.09 13.70
C VAL A 119 -4.60 -9.43 12.37
N VAL A 120 -5.60 -9.00 11.58
CA VAL A 120 -5.36 -8.28 10.31
C VAL A 120 -4.58 -6.99 10.55
N THR A 121 -4.92 -6.24 11.60
CA THR A 121 -4.21 -5.00 11.96
C THR A 121 -2.74 -5.28 12.30
N VAL A 122 -2.47 -6.31 13.11
CA VAL A 122 -1.10 -6.72 13.45
C VAL A 122 -0.33 -7.15 12.20
N ALA A 123 -0.95 -7.92 11.30
CA ALA A 123 -0.32 -8.35 10.06
C ALA A 123 0.04 -7.16 9.15
N ILE A 124 -0.83 -6.14 9.05
CA ILE A 124 -0.55 -4.91 8.31
C ILE A 124 0.63 -4.15 8.93
N LEU A 125 0.62 -3.95 10.25
CA LEU A 125 1.69 -3.25 10.95
C LEU A 125 3.03 -3.98 10.80
N PHE A 126 3.04 -5.30 10.95
CA PHE A 126 4.22 -6.13 10.72
C PHE A 126 4.73 -5.97 9.28
N SER A 127 3.86 -6.06 8.29
CA SER A 127 4.22 -5.89 6.87
C SER A 127 4.80 -4.50 6.59
N LEU A 128 4.25 -3.43 7.17
CA LEU A 128 4.77 -2.08 7.01
C LEU A 128 6.18 -1.94 7.59
N VAL A 129 6.42 -2.52 8.78
CA VAL A 129 7.74 -2.49 9.42
C VAL A 129 8.75 -3.27 8.60
N THR A 130 8.41 -4.47 8.12
CA THR A 130 9.28 -5.27 7.24
C THR A 130 9.62 -4.53 5.96
N GLN A 131 8.63 -3.91 5.29
CA GLN A 131 8.86 -3.10 4.10
C GLN A 131 9.79 -1.91 4.38
N ALA A 132 9.58 -1.18 5.48
CA ALA A 132 10.46 -0.08 5.87
C ALA A 132 11.91 -0.56 6.06
N TYR A 133 12.07 -1.73 6.69
CA TYR A 133 13.37 -2.33 6.95
C TYR A 133 14.10 -2.76 5.66
N GLU A 134 13.42 -3.52 4.80
CA GLU A 134 13.98 -4.03 3.54
C GLU A 134 14.30 -2.87 2.56
N LEU A 135 13.34 -1.96 2.35
CA LEU A 135 13.56 -0.79 1.49
C LEU A 135 14.64 0.13 2.06
N GLY A 136 14.73 0.26 3.38
CA GLY A 136 15.74 1.10 4.02
C GLY A 136 17.15 0.55 3.85
N GLY A 137 17.32 -0.77 3.98
CA GLY A 137 18.60 -1.44 3.69
C GLY A 137 19.00 -1.31 2.21
N ALA A 138 18.04 -1.49 1.30
CA ALA A 138 18.25 -1.29 -0.13
C ALA A 138 18.63 0.17 -0.46
N ALA A 139 17.94 1.14 0.15
CA ALA A 139 18.21 2.56 -0.03
C ALA A 139 19.59 2.97 0.52
N SER A 140 20.01 2.45 1.68
CA SER A 140 21.36 2.67 2.20
C SER A 140 22.42 2.18 1.21
N THR A 141 22.24 0.97 0.69
CA THR A 141 23.16 0.34 -0.26
C THR A 141 23.22 1.08 -1.59
N LEU A 142 22.07 1.47 -2.14
CA LEU A 142 22.00 2.20 -3.41
C LEU A 142 22.55 3.62 -3.28
N ALA A 143 22.30 4.31 -2.16
CA ALA A 143 22.84 5.64 -1.90
C ALA A 143 24.38 5.60 -1.85
N ALA A 144 24.95 4.60 -1.17
CA ALA A 144 26.40 4.39 -1.11
C ALA A 144 27.00 4.08 -2.49
N GLN A 145 26.33 3.25 -3.31
CA GLN A 145 26.77 2.93 -4.67
C GLN A 145 26.78 4.16 -5.59
N LEU A 146 25.84 5.09 -5.42
CA LEU A 146 25.74 6.32 -6.19
C LEU A 146 26.57 7.47 -5.61
N GLY A 147 27.19 7.29 -4.44
CA GLY A 147 27.94 8.35 -3.76
C GLY A 147 27.07 9.50 -3.22
N VAL A 148 25.78 9.25 -2.99
CA VAL A 148 24.82 10.24 -2.47
C VAL A 148 24.37 9.90 -1.05
N THR A 149 23.73 10.86 -0.38
CA THR A 149 23.09 10.58 0.91
C THR A 149 21.74 9.86 0.72
N PRO A 150 21.28 9.03 1.68
CA PRO A 150 19.95 8.43 1.61
C PRO A 150 18.82 9.44 1.42
N GLY A 151 18.94 10.66 1.98
CA GLY A 151 17.94 11.72 1.80
C GLY A 151 17.85 12.21 0.35
N VAL A 152 18.99 12.38 -0.33
CA VAL A 152 19.03 12.76 -1.74
C VAL A 152 18.48 11.63 -2.62
N LEU A 153 18.80 10.38 -2.29
CA LEU A 153 18.22 9.22 -2.97
C LEU A 153 16.69 9.23 -2.86
N ILE A 154 16.14 9.31 -1.64
CA ILE A 154 14.69 9.34 -1.42
C ILE A 154 14.04 10.49 -2.18
N LEU A 155 14.65 11.68 -2.18
CA LEU A 155 14.16 12.83 -2.96
C LEU A 155 14.04 12.51 -4.46
N GLY A 156 15.05 11.84 -5.02
CA GLY A 156 15.04 11.39 -6.42
C GLY A 156 14.01 10.28 -6.71
N LEU A 157 13.64 9.48 -5.70
CA LEU A 157 12.61 8.45 -5.82
C LEU A 157 11.18 8.98 -5.69
N LEU A 158 10.96 10.14 -5.04
CA LEU A 158 9.61 10.70 -4.80
C LEU A 158 8.69 10.77 -6.04
N PRO A 159 9.15 11.08 -7.26
CA PRO A 159 8.28 11.21 -8.43
C PRO A 159 7.46 9.96 -8.76
N HIS A 160 7.96 8.75 -8.46
CA HIS A 160 7.20 7.50 -8.61
C HIS A 160 6.76 6.93 -7.26
N ALA A 161 7.65 6.96 -6.25
CA ALA A 161 7.42 6.29 -4.98
C ALA A 161 6.22 6.89 -4.22
N LEU A 162 6.06 8.22 -4.21
CA LEU A 162 4.93 8.82 -3.48
C LEU A 162 3.58 8.49 -4.14
N PRO A 163 3.38 8.69 -5.47
CA PRO A 163 2.16 8.24 -6.14
C PRO A 163 1.88 6.73 -5.98
N GLU A 164 2.92 5.90 -6.09
CA GLU A 164 2.82 4.46 -5.92
C GLU A 164 2.31 4.07 -4.53
N LEU A 165 2.98 4.55 -3.48
CA LEU A 165 2.61 4.23 -2.10
C LEU A 165 1.22 4.77 -1.76
N MET A 166 0.87 5.96 -2.23
CA MET A 166 -0.48 6.50 -2.04
C MET A 166 -1.54 5.62 -2.70
N ALA A 167 -1.29 5.10 -3.91
CA ALA A 167 -2.18 4.18 -4.58
C ALA A 167 -2.30 2.84 -3.84
N LEU A 168 -1.18 2.28 -3.38
CA LEU A 168 -1.14 1.02 -2.62
C LEU A 168 -1.87 1.13 -1.27
N PHE A 169 -1.80 2.27 -0.60
CA PHE A 169 -2.45 2.49 0.71
C PHE A 169 -3.87 3.04 0.63
N LEU A 170 -4.39 3.32 -0.57
CA LEU A 170 -5.76 3.80 -0.72
C LEU A 170 -6.82 2.80 -0.21
N PRO A 171 -6.73 1.48 -0.48
CA PRO A 171 -7.67 0.50 0.10
C PRO A 171 -7.60 0.45 1.63
N LEU A 172 -6.38 0.51 2.21
CA LEU A 172 -6.20 0.56 3.66
C LEU A 172 -6.86 1.80 4.27
N ALA A 173 -6.66 2.96 3.65
CA ALA A 173 -7.27 4.20 4.09
C ALA A 173 -8.81 4.12 4.05
N ALA A 174 -9.36 3.57 2.97
CA ALA A 174 -10.80 3.34 2.85
C ALA A 174 -11.32 2.38 3.93
N TRP A 175 -10.57 1.32 4.24
CA TRP A 175 -10.90 0.39 5.31
C TRP A 175 -10.94 1.06 6.69
N VAL A 176 -9.90 1.82 7.06
CA VAL A 176 -9.86 2.52 8.37
C VAL A 176 -11.03 3.50 8.49
N VAL A 177 -11.32 4.27 7.43
CA VAL A 177 -12.41 5.24 7.44
C VAL A 177 -13.77 4.55 7.57
N ALA A 178 -14.01 3.48 6.82
CA ALA A 178 -15.24 2.71 6.90
C ALA A 178 -15.40 2.02 8.26
N ALA A 179 -14.31 1.46 8.81
CA ALA A 179 -14.29 0.83 10.13
C ALA A 179 -14.67 1.80 11.24
N ARG A 180 -14.15 3.02 11.20
CA ARG A 180 -14.49 4.08 12.18
C ARG A 180 -15.93 4.56 12.09
N GLN A 181 -16.58 4.42 10.94
CA GLN A 181 -17.96 4.83 10.70
C GLN A 181 -18.95 3.65 10.77
N GLU A 182 -18.47 2.44 11.08
CA GLU A 182 -19.25 1.20 11.05
C GLU A 182 -19.92 0.92 9.69
N ARG A 183 -19.35 1.47 8.59
CA ARG A 183 -19.86 1.36 7.22
C ARG A 183 -19.30 0.12 6.51
N TRP A 184 -19.35 -1.02 7.18
CA TRP A 184 -18.77 -2.28 6.70
C TRP A 184 -19.32 -2.72 5.34
N HIS A 185 -20.60 -2.46 5.08
CA HIS A 185 -21.29 -2.81 3.83
C HIS A 185 -20.71 -2.13 2.57
N GLU A 186 -19.99 -1.02 2.73
CA GLU A 186 -19.36 -0.29 1.63
C GLU A 186 -17.95 -0.78 1.29
N LEU A 187 -17.34 -1.62 2.14
CA LEU A 187 -15.94 -2.04 1.99
C LEU A 187 -15.65 -2.74 0.67
N LEU A 188 -16.56 -3.59 0.18
CA LEU A 188 -16.38 -4.26 -1.11
C LEU A 188 -16.40 -3.26 -2.29
N ALA A 189 -17.28 -2.25 -2.23
CA ALA A 189 -17.31 -1.18 -3.22
C ALA A 189 -16.03 -0.34 -3.15
N ALA A 190 -15.59 0.01 -1.93
CA ALA A 190 -14.37 0.76 -1.71
C ALA A 190 -13.14 0.00 -2.22
N THR A 191 -13.06 -1.30 -1.97
CA THR A 191 -12.00 -2.17 -2.49
C THR A 191 -11.95 -2.13 -4.01
N ALA A 192 -13.09 -2.32 -4.67
CA ALA A 192 -13.16 -2.30 -6.14
C ALA A 192 -12.70 -0.95 -6.72
N VAL A 193 -13.18 0.16 -6.15
CA VAL A 193 -12.82 1.52 -6.61
C VAL A 193 -11.34 1.81 -6.37
N THR A 194 -10.83 1.51 -5.19
CA THR A 194 -9.43 1.81 -4.83
C THR A 194 -8.45 0.96 -5.64
N VAL A 195 -8.75 -0.32 -5.90
CA VAL A 195 -7.96 -1.17 -6.81
C VAL A 195 -8.00 -0.64 -8.24
N ALA A 196 -9.18 -0.28 -8.75
CA ALA A 196 -9.33 0.25 -10.10
C ALA A 196 -8.56 1.56 -10.30
N LEU A 197 -8.52 2.42 -9.28
CA LEU A 197 -7.74 3.66 -9.28
C LEU A 197 -6.24 3.41 -9.11
N ALA A 198 -5.84 2.39 -8.34
CA ALA A 198 -4.44 2.08 -8.10
C ALA A 198 -3.75 1.58 -9.37
N ILE A 199 -4.39 0.70 -10.15
CA ILE A 199 -3.81 0.10 -11.36
C ILE A 199 -3.13 1.11 -12.30
N PRO A 200 -3.81 2.16 -12.81
CA PRO A 200 -3.16 3.11 -13.71
C PRO A 200 -2.03 3.90 -13.04
N VAL A 201 -2.14 4.19 -11.73
CA VAL A 201 -1.09 4.88 -10.98
C VAL A 201 0.15 4.00 -10.84
N LEU A 202 -0.02 2.71 -10.54
CA LEU A 202 1.08 1.74 -10.42
C LEU A 202 1.78 1.54 -11.76
N VAL A 203 1.03 1.48 -12.87
CA VAL A 203 1.61 1.41 -14.21
C VAL A 203 2.44 2.64 -14.51
N LEU A 204 1.91 3.83 -14.23
CA LEU A 204 2.65 5.07 -14.46
C LEU A 204 3.89 5.17 -13.55
N ALA A 205 3.76 4.83 -12.28
CA ALA A 205 4.87 4.81 -11.32
C ALA A 205 5.99 3.87 -11.77
N ALA A 206 5.67 2.63 -12.18
CA ALA A 206 6.65 1.67 -12.66
C ALA A 206 7.39 2.17 -13.92
N LEU A 207 6.68 2.84 -14.84
CA LEU A 207 7.30 3.45 -16.02
C LEU A 207 8.23 4.61 -15.64
N ILE A 208 7.84 5.45 -14.68
CA ILE A 208 8.68 6.53 -14.16
C ILE A 208 9.91 5.93 -13.46
N GLU A 209 9.74 4.89 -12.65
CA GLU A 209 10.83 4.20 -11.96
C GLU A 209 11.88 3.63 -12.93
N VAL A 210 11.45 3.01 -14.02
CA VAL A 210 12.36 2.36 -14.97
C VAL A 210 13.00 3.35 -15.94
N HIS A 211 12.26 4.37 -16.38
CA HIS A 211 12.71 5.24 -17.48
C HIS A 211 13.12 6.65 -17.06
N VAL A 212 12.61 7.17 -15.95
CA VAL A 212 12.83 8.56 -15.53
C VAL A 212 13.73 8.64 -14.30
N THR A 213 13.44 7.84 -13.28
CA THR A 213 14.19 7.82 -12.02
C THR A 213 15.69 7.62 -12.18
N PRO A 214 16.21 6.72 -13.05
CA PRO A 214 17.65 6.51 -13.16
C PRO A 214 18.37 7.80 -13.61
N ASN A 215 17.78 8.53 -14.55
CA ASN A 215 18.31 9.80 -15.02
C ASN A 215 18.26 10.88 -13.92
N ALA A 216 17.18 10.91 -13.14
CA ALA A 216 17.07 11.83 -12.01
C ALA A 216 18.12 11.53 -10.93
N LEU A 217 18.36 10.25 -10.63
CA LEU A 217 19.36 9.83 -9.65
C LEU A 217 20.79 10.14 -10.11
N LEU A 218 21.12 9.86 -11.38
CA LEU A 218 22.42 10.21 -11.94
C LEU A 218 22.64 11.73 -11.93
N TRP A 219 21.62 12.51 -12.30
CA TRP A 219 21.71 13.97 -12.27
C TRP A 219 21.93 14.52 -10.84
N LEU A 220 21.31 13.90 -9.83
CA LEU A 220 21.51 14.26 -8.42
C LEU A 220 22.88 13.82 -7.87
N ALA A 221 23.50 12.80 -8.46
CA ALA A 221 24.80 12.29 -8.05
C ALA A 221 25.99 13.12 -8.56
N GLY A 222 25.78 13.93 -9.61
CA GLY A 222 26.80 14.77 -10.26
C GLY A 222 27.56 14.05 -11.36
#